data_AF-A0AAV3RZI7-F1
#
_entry.id   AF-A0AAV3RZI7-F1
#
_cell.length_a   1.000
_cell.length_b   1.000
_cell.length_c   1.000
_cell.angle_alpha   90.00
_cell.angle_beta   90.00
_cell.angle_gamma   90.00
#
_symmetry.space_group_name_H-M   'P 1'
#
loop_
_entity.id
_entity.type
_entity.pdbx_description
1 polymer ?
#
loop_
_entity_poly.entity_id
_entity_poly.type
_entity_poly.pdbx_seq_one_letter_code
_entity_poly.pdbx_strand_id
1 'polypeptide(L)'
;MEQCRHVKNRIEGSHEATRRASSLPILLCHGNSDEVVPCYYGERSSQVLSLAGFRYVSSKTYEGLGHYTVPKEMDEVCNWLTSRLGLGGARA
;
A
#
# COMPACT_ATOMS: atom_id res chain seq x y z
N MET A 1 -9.72 9.62 12.52
CA MET A 1 -11.03 9.27 11.95
C MET A 1 -11.49 10.24 10.86
N GLU A 2 -11.34 11.56 11.01
CA GLU A 2 -11.84 12.54 10.02
C GLU A 2 -11.27 12.39 8.61
N GLN A 3 -9.95 12.20 8.46
CA GLN A 3 -9.31 11.99 7.15
C GLN A 3 -9.85 10.75 6.43
N CYS A 4 -10.07 9.66 7.17
CA CYS A 4 -10.69 8.44 6.63
C CYS A 4 -12.10 8.71 6.08
N ARG A 5 -12.93 9.44 6.86
CA ARG A 5 -14.28 9.81 6.43
C ARG A 5 -14.26 10.62 5.13
N HIS A 6 -13.32 11.55 4.98
CA HIS A 6 -13.22 12.35 3.76
C HIS A 6 -12.86 11.50 2.53
N VAL A 7 -11.84 10.64 2.64
CA VAL A 7 -11.43 9.75 1.53
C VAL A 7 -12.56 8.79 1.17
N LYS A 8 -13.19 8.17 2.18
CA LYS A 8 -14.31 7.25 2.00
C LYS A 8 -15.49 7.92 1.29
N ASN A 9 -15.92 9.10 1.73
CA ASN A 9 -17.03 9.82 1.11
C ASN A 9 -16.78 10.12 -0.38
N ARG A 10 -15.54 10.44 -0.75
CA ARG A 10 -15.17 10.68 -2.16
C ARG A 10 -15.23 9.41 -3.01
N ILE A 11 -14.87 8.26 -2.43
CA ILE A 11 -14.93 6.96 -3.12
C ILE A 11 -16.37 6.47 -3.25
N GLU A 12 -17.16 6.56 -2.17
CA GLU A 12 -18.56 6.13 -2.14
C GLU A 12 -19.47 7.01 -3.00
N GLY A 13 -19.08 8.26 -3.28
CA GLY A 13 -19.77 9.15 -4.21
C GLY A 13 -19.77 8.67 -5.68
N SER A 14 -19.02 7.61 -6.01
CA SER A 14 -19.02 7.00 -7.34
C SER A 14 -18.95 5.48 -7.25
N HIS A 15 -19.94 4.79 -7.83
CA HIS A 15 -19.94 3.33 -7.94
C HIS A 15 -18.69 2.79 -8.64
N GLU A 16 -18.19 3.52 -9.63
CA GLU A 16 -17.01 3.16 -10.40
C GLU A 16 -15.74 3.29 -9.53
N ALA A 17 -15.62 4.38 -8.77
CA ALA A 17 -14.53 4.56 -7.82
C ALA A 17 -14.55 3.50 -6.71
N THR A 18 -15.73 3.17 -6.18
CA THR A 18 -15.91 2.11 -5.18
C THR A 18 -15.44 0.76 -5.71
N ARG A 19 -15.85 0.38 -6.94
CA ARG A 19 -15.39 -0.87 -7.56
C ARG A 19 -13.88 -0.89 -7.71
N ARG A 20 -13.28 0.17 -8.25
CA ARG A 20 -11.81 0.27 -8.43
C ARG A 20 -11.06 0.19 -7.10
N ALA A 21 -11.51 0.93 -6.08
CA ALA A 21 -10.90 0.87 -4.75
C ALA A 21 -10.91 -0.56 -4.20
N SER A 22 -12.05 -1.27 -4.36
CA SER A 22 -12.18 -2.64 -3.87
C SER A 22 -11.31 -3.67 -4.58
N SER A 23 -10.83 -3.39 -5.80
CA SER A 23 -10.04 -4.33 -6.61
C SER A 23 -8.56 -3.95 -6.76
N LEU A 24 -8.21 -2.69 -6.52
CA LEU A 24 -6.84 -2.19 -6.70
C LEU A 24 -5.90 -2.77 -5.62
N PRO A 25 -4.88 -3.57 -5.99
CA PRO A 25 -3.84 -3.99 -5.06
C PRO A 25 -2.90 -2.83 -4.75
N ILE A 26 -2.60 -2.62 -3.47
CA ILE A 26 -1.69 -1.58 -2.97
C ILE A 26 -0.64 -2.24 -2.07
N LEU A 27 0.63 -1.93 -2.30
CA LEU A 27 1.74 -2.22 -1.39
C LEU A 27 2.27 -0.91 -0.82
N LEU A 28 2.31 -0.81 0.51
CA LEU A 28 2.95 0.27 1.25
C LEU A 28 4.23 -0.27 1.89
N CYS A 29 5.36 0.36 1.61
CA CYS A 29 6.66 0.05 2.20
C CYS A 29 7.11 1.25 3.03
N HIS A 30 7.65 1.01 4.23
CA HIS A 30 8.17 2.09 5.08
C HIS A 30 9.32 1.62 5.95
N GLY A 31 10.29 2.49 6.21
CA GLY A 31 11.36 2.21 7.18
C GLY A 31 10.98 2.66 8.59
N ASN A 32 11.19 1.82 9.61
CA ASN A 32 10.81 2.20 10.99
C ASN A 32 11.77 3.24 11.62
N SER A 33 12.89 3.53 10.97
CA SER A 33 13.89 4.52 11.38
C SER A 33 13.92 5.72 10.42
N ASP A 34 12.84 5.93 9.66
CA ASP A 34 12.68 7.10 8.78
C ASP A 34 12.47 8.38 9.61
N GLU A 35 13.50 9.22 9.65
CA GLU A 35 13.52 10.50 10.36
C GLU A 35 12.92 11.66 9.55
N VAL A 36 12.65 11.46 8.26
CA VAL A 36 12.06 12.47 7.36
C VAL A 36 10.54 12.32 7.30
N VAL A 37 10.06 11.09 7.14
CA VAL A 37 8.64 10.72 7.16
C VAL A 37 8.43 9.66 8.23
N PRO A 38 7.98 10.04 9.44
CA PRO A 38 7.75 9.10 10.54
C PRO A 38 6.89 7.88 10.16
N CYS A 39 7.35 6.68 10.53
CA CYS A 39 6.71 5.40 10.17
C CYS A 39 5.21 5.30 10.51
N TYR A 40 4.77 5.96 11.58
CA TYR A 40 3.36 5.97 11.96
C TYR A 40 2.45 6.57 10.88
N TYR A 41 2.97 7.44 10.00
CA TYR A 41 2.20 7.96 8.87
C TYR A 41 1.92 6.88 7.82
N GLY A 42 2.87 5.96 7.59
CA GLY A 42 2.67 4.80 6.71
C GLY A 42 1.59 3.86 7.27
N GLU A 43 1.68 3.53 8.56
CA GLU A 43 0.69 2.70 9.26
C GLU A 43 -0.71 3.33 9.23
N ARG A 44 -0.80 4.62 9.57
CA ARG A 44 -2.07 5.37 9.53
C ARG A 44 -2.65 5.45 8.12
N SER A 45 -1.80 5.61 7.10
CA SER A 45 -2.24 5.63 5.70
C SER A 45 -2.82 4.28 5.27
N SER A 46 -2.17 3.17 5.64
CA SER A 46 -2.66 1.81 5.41
C SER A 46 -4.05 1.59 6.02
N GLN A 47 -4.24 2.03 7.27
CA GLN A 47 -5.53 1.97 7.96
C GLN A 47 -6.60 2.82 7.26
N VAL A 48 -6.26 4.07 6.90
CA VAL A 48 -7.17 4.98 6.19
C VAL A 48 -7.61 4.40 4.85
N LEU A 49 -6.70 3.83 4.06
CA LEU A 49 -7.03 3.17 2.79
C LEU A 49 -7.97 1.98 3.01
N SER A 50 -7.64 1.12 3.97
CA SER A 50 -8.46 -0.05 4.29
C SER A 50 -9.89 0.34 4.66
N LEU A 51 -10.04 1.33 5.55
CA LEU A 51 -11.35 1.86 5.98
C LEU A 51 -12.10 2.59 4.86
N ALA A 52 -11.39 3.12 3.86
CA ALA A 52 -11.97 3.79 2.70
C ALA A 52 -12.41 2.82 1.58
N GLY A 53 -12.29 1.51 1.80
CA GLY A 53 -12.81 0.48 0.88
C GLY A 53 -11.75 -0.19 0.00
N PHE A 54 -10.46 0.13 0.17
CA PHE A 54 -9.38 -0.60 -0.47
C PHE A 54 -9.19 -1.96 0.21
N ARG A 55 -9.59 -3.04 -0.47
CA ARG A 55 -9.61 -4.39 0.14
C ARG A 55 -8.26 -5.11 0.08
N TYR A 56 -7.37 -4.69 -0.80
CA TYR A 56 -6.10 -5.36 -1.08
C TYR A 56 -4.89 -4.47 -0.73
N VAL A 57 -4.85 -3.99 0.51
CA VAL A 57 -3.72 -3.20 1.03
C VAL A 57 -2.76 -4.13 1.79
N SER A 58 -1.50 -4.14 1.39
CA SER A 58 -0.41 -4.82 2.10
C SER A 58 0.57 -3.77 2.62
N SER A 59 0.98 -3.86 3.88
CA SER A 59 1.96 -2.97 4.48
C SER A 59 3.21 -3.76 4.88
N LYS A 60 4.39 -3.25 4.54
CA LYS A 60 5.68 -3.81 4.90
C LYS A 60 6.52 -2.73 5.58
N THR A 61 6.99 -3.05 6.78
CA THR A 61 7.87 -2.18 7.54
C THR A 61 9.26 -2.82 7.61
N TYR A 62 10.29 -2.05 7.31
CA TYR A 62 11.68 -2.50 7.30
C TYR A 62 12.42 -1.95 8.52
N GLU A 63 12.94 -2.86 9.33
CA GLU A 63 13.66 -2.53 10.56
C GLU A 63 15.00 -1.86 10.27
N GLY A 64 15.30 -0.75 10.97
CA GLY A 64 16.52 0.03 10.81
C GLY A 64 16.56 0.90 9.55
N LEU A 65 15.56 0.79 8.67
CA LEU A 65 15.54 1.53 7.40
C LEU A 65 15.13 2.99 7.64
N GLY A 66 15.93 3.92 7.13
CA GLY A 66 15.66 5.35 7.12
C GLY A 66 14.92 5.82 5.86
N HIS A 67 15.05 7.10 5.51
CA HIS A 67 14.42 7.68 4.31
C HIS A 67 15.19 7.36 3.01
N TYR A 68 15.37 6.08 2.72
CA TYR A 68 16.03 5.58 1.53
C TYR A 68 15.55 4.15 1.25
N THR A 69 15.94 3.57 0.12
CA THR A 69 15.59 2.20 -0.24
C THR A 69 16.74 1.22 -0.03
N VAL A 70 16.42 -0.06 0.14
CA VAL A 70 17.41 -1.15 0.26
C VAL A 70 17.10 -2.29 -0.69
N PRO A 71 18.10 -3.10 -1.10
CA PRO A 71 17.88 -4.23 -2.03
C PRO A 71 16.76 -5.17 -1.58
N LYS A 72 16.71 -5.51 -0.29
CA LYS A 72 15.63 -6.36 0.27
C LYS A 72 14.23 -5.80 0.01
N GLU A 73 14.04 -4.50 0.20
CA GLU A 73 12.76 -3.85 -0.08
C GLU A 73 12.43 -3.91 -1.58
N MET A 74 13.42 -3.61 -2.43
CA MET A 74 13.22 -3.62 -3.89
C MET A 74 12.97 -5.03 -4.43
N ASP A 75 13.58 -6.07 -3.85
CA ASP A 75 13.30 -7.46 -4.20
C ASP A 75 11.85 -7.84 -3.86
N GLU A 76 11.36 -7.45 -2.68
CA GLU A 76 9.97 -7.66 -2.29
C GLU A 76 8.99 -6.88 -3.19
N VAL A 77 9.31 -5.65 -3.58
CA VAL A 77 8.54 -4.86 -4.55
C VAL A 77 8.53 -5.55 -5.92
N CYS A 78 9.67 -6.00 -6.43
CA CYS A 78 9.78 -6.72 -7.70
C CYS A 78 8.94 -8.00 -7.69
N ASN A 79 9.03 -8.79 -6.61
CA ASN A 79 8.25 -10.01 -6.44
C ASN A 79 6.74 -9.72 -6.38
N TRP A 80 6.34 -8.67 -5.66
CA TRP A 80 4.94 -8.26 -5.58
C TRP A 80 4.40 -7.83 -6.93
N LEU A 81 5.14 -7.00 -7.69
CA LEU A 81 4.77 -6.58 -9.04
C LEU A 81 4.68 -7.79 -9.99
N THR A 82 5.67 -8.67 -9.95
CA THR A 82 5.71 -9.89 -10.80
C THR A 82 4.48 -10.75 -10.57
N SER A 83 4.07 -10.92 -9.30
CA SER A 83 2.85 -11.64 -8.95
C SER A 83 1.58 -10.93 -9.42
N ARG A 84 1.46 -9.62 -9.18
CA ARG A 84 0.25 -8.84 -9.54
C ARG A 84 0.04 -8.66 -11.03
N LEU A 85 1.13 -8.61 -11.80
CA LEU A 85 1.11 -8.46 -13.24
C LEU A 85 1.15 -9.80 -13.99
N GLY A 86 1.24 -10.93 -13.28
CA GLY A 86 1.29 -12.27 -13.90
C GLY A 86 2.55 -12.49 -14.74
N LEU A 87 3.67 -11.86 -14.38
CA LEU A 87 4.93 -11.90 -15.14
C LEU A 87 5.79 -13.13 -14.80
N GLY A 88 5.43 -13.88 -13.77
CA GLY A 88 6.02 -15.19 -13.49
C GLY A 88 5.46 -16.21 -14.48
N GLY A 89 6.13 -16.38 -15.63
CA GLY A 89 5.64 -17.18 -16.75
C GLY A 89 5.13 -18.57 -16.35
N ALA A 90 4.19 -19.10 -17.13
CA ALA A 90 3.85 -20.52 -17.10
C ALA A 90 5.14 -21.30 -17.39
N ARG A 91 5.58 -22.14 -16.46
CA ARG A 91 6.57 -23.17 -16.77
C ARG A 91 5.90 -24.10 -17.79
N ALA A 92 6.23 -23.91 -19.08
CA ALA A 92 6.01 -24.92 -20.11
C ALA A 92 6.97 -26.09 -19.90
#